data_AF-A0A0Q8JAJ5-F1
#
_entry.id   AF-A0A0Q8JAJ5-F1
#
_cell.length_a   1.000
_cell.length_b   1.000
_cell.length_c   1.000
_cell.angle_alpha   90.00
_cell.angle_beta   90.00
_cell.angle_gamma   90.00
#
_symmetry.space_group_name_H-M   'P 1'
#
loop_
_entity.id
_entity.type
_entity.pdbx_description
1 polymer ?
#
loop_
_entity_poly.entity_id
_entity_poly.type
_entity_poly.pdbx_seq_one_letter_code
_entity_poly.pdbx_strand_id
1 'polypeptide(L)'
;MKRTALMLSLLLAAAAPPAARAEVKYFGYWANNGYQHENNDHTNITHVWTGRDSTAARAAILDELQRARDNGVKAVISLDSFLFTITGSDSDPIYSQRPDAASAFGALLGDLVTAGYLVPGDPTRSTVAAFYPIDEPELHHLSDVGGVAHPTLANAIGVIRADSRTAGIPIAMILSKKFRDAAQGLRLVDWVGVNNYGANDSGYIDTVGDLQDYMRPQQREIMVPQAGVGGILDHSPHTPETMYAVGKADPRVIMLLPFLWGHANTNGVRTHASLKASYTAIGKEVKHGLFGGFVSQSVNPTMLAGVPTTVSITMKNTSSQTWRPNDYFGLGSQNPGDNLTWGLHRVNLPYAVAPQQNVTFTFTVVPPSTPGNYNFQWRLVKEGIAWFGDATPNVVVNVKPKPTGSISASPNPCVIPIGGAICTANITWNSNQPNAQIIITDAQGNNPQLFAGGQSGSQSAPWIGFGTIRFNLGIPGYTITSVDVRGVSAGAKEPARAAAP
;
A
#
# COMPACT_ATOMS: atom_id res chain seq x y z
N MET A 1 -8.90 42.65 -54.50
CA MET A 1 -8.51 41.32 -53.99
C MET A 1 -7.09 41.38 -53.43
N LYS A 2 -6.93 41.35 -52.10
CA LYS A 2 -5.74 40.83 -51.39
C LYS A 2 -6.22 40.50 -49.97
N ARG A 3 -6.31 39.20 -49.66
CA ARG A 3 -6.74 38.66 -48.37
C ARG A 3 -5.54 38.66 -47.42
N THR A 4 -5.68 39.32 -46.27
CA THR A 4 -4.72 39.29 -45.16
C THR A 4 -4.94 37.99 -44.38
N ALA A 5 -3.92 37.12 -44.31
CA ALA A 5 -3.95 35.93 -43.47
C ALA A 5 -3.39 36.27 -42.09
N LEU A 6 -4.22 36.14 -41.06
CA LEU A 6 -3.85 36.27 -39.65
C LEU A 6 -3.30 34.92 -39.19
N MET A 7 -1.99 34.82 -38.96
CA MET A 7 -1.36 33.64 -38.36
C MET A 7 -1.61 33.66 -36.86
N LEU A 8 -2.44 32.73 -36.39
CA LEU A 8 -2.69 32.48 -34.97
C LEU A 8 -1.59 31.56 -34.44
N SER A 9 -0.56 32.14 -33.82
CA SER A 9 0.48 31.38 -33.13
C SER A 9 -0.07 30.82 -31.81
N LEU A 10 -0.36 29.52 -31.81
CA LEU A 10 -0.76 28.75 -30.64
C LEU A 10 0.47 28.55 -29.73
N LEU A 11 0.58 29.32 -28.64
CA LEU A 11 1.54 29.01 -27.58
C LEU A 11 1.08 27.72 -26.90
N LEU A 12 1.76 26.60 -27.16
CA LEU A 12 1.74 25.46 -26.25
C LEU A 12 2.43 25.91 -24.96
N ALA A 13 1.64 26.15 -23.92
CA ALA A 13 2.16 26.19 -22.57
C ALA A 13 2.70 24.78 -22.26
N ALA A 14 4.03 24.62 -22.26
CA ALA A 14 4.66 23.43 -21.72
C ALA A 14 4.23 23.33 -20.26
N ALA A 15 3.41 22.33 -19.94
CA ALA A 15 3.12 21.99 -18.56
C ALA A 15 4.46 21.76 -17.85
N ALA A 16 4.73 22.52 -16.80
CA ALA A 16 5.84 22.22 -15.92
C ALA A 16 5.74 20.74 -15.51
N PRO A 17 6.85 19.98 -15.54
CA PRO A 17 6.81 18.61 -15.07
C PRO A 17 6.25 18.61 -13.64
N PRO A 18 5.33 17.69 -13.29
CA PRO A 18 4.87 17.59 -11.92
C PRO A 18 6.11 17.47 -11.03
N ALA A 19 6.18 18.29 -9.97
CA ALA A 19 7.28 18.28 -9.02
C ALA A 19 7.63 16.81 -8.68
N ALA A 20 8.89 16.44 -8.89
CA ALA A 20 9.36 15.07 -8.68
C ALA A 20 8.94 14.61 -7.28
N ARG A 21 8.03 13.64 -7.24
CA ARG A 21 7.37 13.21 -6.02
C ARG A 21 8.38 12.53 -5.09
N ALA A 22 8.17 12.69 -3.77
CA ALA A 22 8.78 11.86 -2.75
C ALA A 22 8.46 10.38 -3.00
N GLU A 23 9.45 9.63 -3.47
CA GLU A 23 9.38 8.17 -3.58
C GLU A 23 10.68 7.61 -3.02
N VAL A 24 10.57 6.69 -2.06
CA VAL A 24 11.67 5.79 -1.70
C VAL A 24 11.96 4.99 -2.96
N LYS A 25 13.05 5.33 -3.65
CA LYS A 25 13.39 4.76 -4.95
C LYS A 25 14.02 3.39 -4.80
N TYR A 26 14.79 3.20 -3.73
CA TYR A 26 15.59 2.01 -3.51
C TYR A 26 15.20 1.30 -2.22
N PHE A 27 15.06 -0.02 -2.32
CA PHE A 27 14.96 -0.92 -1.20
C PHE A 27 15.96 -2.05 -1.38
N GLY A 28 16.75 -2.28 -0.35
CA GLY A 28 17.79 -3.30 -0.33
C GLY A 28 18.18 -3.64 1.10
N TYR A 29 19.16 -4.51 1.24
CA TYR A 29 19.74 -4.82 2.55
C TYR A 29 21.20 -4.40 2.63
N TRP A 30 21.61 -4.01 3.83
CA TRP A 30 23.01 -3.83 4.18
C TRP A 30 23.80 -5.13 3.99
N ALA A 31 24.94 -5.06 3.31
CA ALA A 31 25.88 -6.16 3.08
C ALA A 31 25.22 -7.46 2.56
N ASN A 32 24.49 -7.37 1.45
CA ASN A 32 23.69 -8.45 0.87
C ASN A 32 24.51 -9.41 -0.04
N ASN A 33 25.83 -9.43 0.11
CA ASN A 33 26.73 -10.29 -0.68
C ASN A 33 26.30 -11.76 -0.57
N GLY A 34 26.21 -12.45 -1.71
CA GLY A 34 25.80 -13.86 -1.81
C GLY A 34 24.31 -14.12 -1.60
N TYR A 35 23.55 -13.17 -1.04
CA TYR A 35 22.13 -13.34 -0.69
C TYR A 35 21.16 -12.73 -1.69
N GLN A 36 21.66 -12.16 -2.80
CA GLN A 36 20.79 -11.61 -3.85
C GLN A 36 19.76 -12.63 -4.34
N HIS A 37 20.12 -13.90 -4.48
CA HIS A 37 19.20 -14.95 -4.93
C HIS A 37 18.03 -15.20 -3.95
N GLU A 38 18.22 -14.94 -2.65
CA GLU A 38 17.15 -15.07 -1.63
C GLU A 38 16.23 -13.85 -1.61
N ASN A 39 16.74 -12.68 -2.04
CA ASN A 39 16.09 -11.38 -1.83
C ASN A 39 15.71 -10.66 -3.14
N ASN A 40 16.02 -11.24 -4.30
CA ASN A 40 15.84 -10.58 -5.59
C ASN A 40 14.37 -10.29 -5.88
N ASP A 41 13.40 -11.00 -5.31
CA ASP A 41 11.98 -10.80 -5.58
C ASP A 41 11.45 -9.47 -5.03
N HIS A 42 12.11 -8.90 -4.01
CA HIS A 42 11.67 -7.69 -3.31
C HIS A 42 12.73 -6.60 -3.15
N THR A 43 13.94 -6.78 -3.67
CA THR A 43 14.99 -5.74 -3.67
C THR A 43 15.22 -5.19 -5.07
N ASN A 44 15.55 -3.90 -5.16
CA ASN A 44 15.96 -3.24 -6.40
C ASN A 44 17.32 -2.54 -6.29
N ILE A 45 17.93 -2.61 -5.09
CA ILE A 45 19.33 -2.25 -4.87
C ILE A 45 20.00 -3.29 -3.96
N THR A 46 21.30 -3.47 -4.14
CA THR A 46 22.15 -4.24 -3.23
C THR A 46 23.34 -3.40 -2.75
N HIS A 47 23.72 -3.56 -1.49
CA HIS A 47 25.00 -3.05 -1.00
C HIS A 47 26.05 -4.16 -1.09
N VAL A 48 27.08 -3.93 -1.91
CA VAL A 48 28.23 -4.83 -2.08
C VAL A 48 29.30 -4.44 -1.08
N TRP A 49 29.29 -5.14 0.05
CA TRP A 49 30.29 -4.98 1.10
C TRP A 49 31.60 -5.66 0.71
N THR A 50 32.73 -5.01 0.98
CA THR A 50 34.05 -5.57 0.67
C THR A 50 34.94 -5.59 1.90
N GLY A 51 35.94 -6.46 1.89
CA GLY A 51 36.96 -6.51 2.94
C GLY A 51 38.15 -5.62 2.62
N ARG A 52 39.17 -5.70 3.49
CA ARG A 52 40.38 -4.87 3.43
C ARG A 52 41.33 -5.19 2.27
N ASP A 53 41.20 -6.36 1.65
CA ASP A 53 42.02 -6.77 0.52
C ASP A 53 41.39 -6.30 -0.81
N SER A 54 42.05 -5.34 -1.47
CA SER A 54 41.52 -4.76 -2.72
C SER A 54 41.43 -5.74 -3.89
N THR A 55 42.21 -6.85 -3.88
CA THR A 55 42.15 -7.86 -4.96
C THR A 55 40.89 -8.72 -4.81
N ALA A 56 40.64 -9.21 -3.60
CA ALA A 56 39.43 -9.93 -3.24
C ALA A 56 38.19 -9.04 -3.39
N ALA A 57 38.28 -7.78 -2.97
CA ALA A 57 37.22 -6.78 -3.16
C ALA A 57 36.86 -6.60 -4.63
N ARG A 58 37.87 -6.47 -5.51
CA ARG A 58 37.66 -6.33 -6.97
C ARG A 58 36.91 -7.53 -7.56
N ALA A 59 37.31 -8.74 -7.19
CA ALA A 59 36.63 -9.96 -7.64
C ALA A 59 35.17 -10.03 -7.13
N ALA A 60 34.96 -9.75 -5.84
CA ALA A 60 33.64 -9.75 -5.23
C ALA A 60 32.70 -8.71 -5.87
N ILE A 61 33.19 -7.51 -6.16
CA ILE A 61 32.42 -6.46 -6.83
C ILE A 61 31.95 -6.91 -8.22
N LEU A 62 32.84 -7.47 -9.03
CA LEU A 62 32.48 -7.89 -10.39
C LEU A 62 31.44 -9.03 -10.39
N ASP A 63 31.59 -9.98 -9.48
CA ASP A 63 30.69 -11.13 -9.32
C ASP A 63 29.30 -10.70 -8.81
N GLU A 64 29.23 -9.81 -7.82
CA GLU A 64 27.96 -9.27 -7.33
C GLU A 64 27.26 -8.35 -8.34
N LEU A 65 28.02 -7.58 -9.13
CA LEU A 65 27.46 -6.72 -10.18
C LEU A 65 26.90 -7.53 -11.34
N GLN A 66 27.50 -8.68 -11.65
CA GLN A 66 26.93 -9.62 -12.62
C GLN A 66 25.56 -10.09 -12.15
N ARG A 67 25.47 -10.60 -10.91
CA ARG A 67 24.20 -11.02 -10.30
C ARG A 67 23.17 -9.89 -10.28
N ALA A 68 23.59 -8.69 -9.89
CA ALA A 68 22.69 -7.54 -9.83
C ALA A 68 22.14 -7.21 -11.21
N ARG A 69 23.00 -7.17 -12.24
CA ARG A 69 22.60 -6.92 -13.63
C ARG A 69 21.62 -7.97 -14.14
N ASP A 70 21.90 -9.24 -13.92
CA ASP A 70 21.05 -10.36 -14.37
C ASP A 70 19.64 -10.30 -13.75
N ASN A 71 19.52 -9.71 -12.56
CA ASN A 71 18.25 -9.53 -11.85
C ASN A 71 17.63 -8.13 -12.02
N GLY A 72 18.23 -7.24 -12.81
CA GLY A 72 17.75 -5.85 -12.96
C GLY A 72 17.89 -4.99 -11.69
N VAL A 73 18.78 -5.37 -10.78
CA VAL A 73 19.06 -4.73 -9.50
C VAL A 73 20.22 -3.74 -9.64
N LYS A 74 20.15 -2.61 -8.94
CA LYS A 74 21.25 -1.63 -8.86
C LYS A 74 22.22 -1.98 -7.72
N ALA A 75 23.41 -1.40 -7.70
CA ALA A 75 24.39 -1.66 -6.65
C ALA A 75 25.02 -0.39 -6.07
N VAL A 76 25.14 -0.37 -4.74
CA VAL A 76 26.10 0.48 -4.01
C VAL A 76 27.35 -0.37 -3.78
N ILE A 77 28.54 0.13 -4.11
CA ILE A 77 29.78 -0.65 -3.95
C ILE A 77 30.74 0.00 -2.94
N SER A 78 31.21 -0.79 -1.97
CA SER A 78 32.25 -0.39 -1.03
C SER A 78 33.59 -0.19 -1.73
N LEU A 79 34.29 0.89 -1.40
CA LEU A 79 35.58 1.29 -2.00
C LEU A 79 36.70 1.47 -0.98
N ASP A 80 36.46 1.16 0.29
CA ASP A 80 37.37 1.40 1.41
C ASP A 80 38.78 0.87 1.13
N SER A 81 38.88 -0.39 0.70
CA SER A 81 40.16 -1.02 0.37
C SER A 81 40.85 -0.40 -0.85
N PHE A 82 40.16 0.31 -1.74
CA PHE A 82 40.75 0.97 -2.92
C PHE A 82 41.24 2.39 -2.62
N LEU A 83 40.64 3.05 -1.62
CA LEU A 83 40.86 4.47 -1.32
C LEU A 83 41.77 4.69 -0.12
N PHE A 84 41.86 3.71 0.77
CA PHE A 84 42.59 3.84 2.04
C PHE A 84 43.60 2.71 2.24
N THR A 85 44.66 3.04 2.98
CA THR A 85 45.50 2.03 3.62
C THR A 85 44.83 1.71 4.95
N ILE A 86 44.39 0.45 5.12
CA ILE A 86 43.63 0.01 6.29
C ILE A 86 44.55 -0.80 7.20
N THR A 87 44.75 -0.32 8.42
CA THR A 87 45.51 -1.01 9.48
C THR A 87 44.64 -1.16 10.74
N GLY A 88 45.22 -1.59 11.86
CA GLY A 88 44.47 -1.82 13.11
C GLY A 88 43.69 -3.15 13.12
N SER A 89 42.86 -3.35 14.14
CA SER A 89 42.07 -4.57 14.33
C SER A 89 40.73 -4.50 13.59
N ASP A 90 40.04 -5.63 13.43
CA ASP A 90 38.70 -5.67 12.82
C ASP A 90 37.66 -4.83 13.57
N SER A 91 37.80 -4.69 14.89
CA SER A 91 36.92 -3.88 15.73
C SER A 91 37.27 -2.39 15.74
N ASP A 92 38.47 -2.02 15.29
CA ASP A 92 38.98 -0.64 15.29
C ASP A 92 39.93 -0.43 14.10
N PRO A 93 39.41 -0.41 12.86
CA PRO A 93 40.19 -0.12 11.67
C PRO A 93 40.71 1.32 11.68
N ILE A 94 41.96 1.49 11.27
CA ILE A 94 42.59 2.80 11.07
C ILE A 94 42.73 3.04 9.57
N TYR A 95 42.14 4.14 9.09
CA TYR A 95 42.17 4.54 7.69
C TYR A 95 43.15 5.69 7.46
N SER A 96 44.12 5.47 6.59
CA SER A 96 45.11 6.48 6.21
C SER A 96 45.17 6.64 4.69
N GLN A 97 45.82 7.72 4.23
CA GLN A 97 45.95 7.96 2.79
C GLN A 97 46.62 6.78 2.10
N ARG A 98 46.00 6.29 1.02
CA ARG A 98 46.59 5.28 0.14
C ARG A 98 47.34 5.96 -1.01
N PRO A 99 48.68 5.78 -1.13
CA PRO A 99 49.47 6.48 -2.14
C PRO A 99 49.05 6.19 -3.59
N ASP A 100 48.57 4.98 -3.85
CA ASP A 100 48.15 4.50 -5.18
C ASP A 100 46.62 4.51 -5.38
N ALA A 101 45.85 5.20 -4.52
CA ALA A 101 44.38 5.18 -4.54
C ALA A 101 43.77 5.47 -5.93
N ALA A 102 44.28 6.50 -6.62
CA ALA A 102 43.79 6.87 -7.95
C ALA A 102 44.05 5.77 -9.00
N SER A 103 45.21 5.11 -8.93
CA SER A 103 45.54 4.01 -9.84
C SER A 103 44.71 2.77 -9.53
N ALA A 104 44.56 2.41 -8.25
CA ALA A 104 43.79 1.25 -7.80
C ALA A 104 42.30 1.39 -8.15
N PHE A 105 41.70 2.54 -7.84
CA PHE A 105 40.32 2.84 -8.21
C PHE A 105 40.15 2.95 -9.73
N GLY A 106 41.10 3.57 -10.42
CA GLY A 106 41.08 3.69 -11.89
C GLY A 106 41.09 2.34 -12.61
N ALA A 107 41.80 1.34 -12.07
CA ALA A 107 41.80 -0.03 -12.57
C ALA A 107 40.44 -0.73 -12.37
N LEU A 108 39.82 -0.58 -11.19
CA LEU A 108 38.46 -1.06 -10.95
C LEU A 108 37.47 -0.45 -11.96
N LEU A 109 37.49 0.87 -12.12
CA LEU A 109 36.64 1.57 -13.10
C LEU A 109 36.84 1.05 -14.53
N GLY A 110 38.08 0.69 -14.89
CA GLY A 110 38.39 0.08 -16.19
C GLY A 110 37.61 -1.21 -16.41
N ASP A 111 37.58 -2.09 -15.41
CA ASP A 111 36.80 -3.33 -15.47
C ASP A 111 35.30 -3.06 -15.50
N LEU A 112 34.82 -2.14 -14.65
CA LEU A 112 33.39 -1.82 -14.57
C LEU A 112 32.86 -1.29 -15.91
N VAL A 113 33.63 -0.46 -16.60
CA VAL A 113 33.29 0.03 -17.94
C VAL A 113 33.37 -1.09 -18.97
N THR A 114 34.43 -1.90 -18.93
CA THR A 114 34.63 -3.01 -19.87
C THR A 114 33.50 -4.05 -19.77
N ALA A 115 33.06 -4.37 -18.54
CA ALA A 115 31.94 -5.28 -18.28
C ALA A 115 30.56 -4.62 -18.50
N GLY A 116 30.51 -3.30 -18.67
CA GLY A 116 29.29 -2.52 -18.86
C GLY A 116 28.45 -2.32 -17.58
N TYR A 117 29.05 -2.52 -16.40
CA TYR A 117 28.41 -2.25 -15.11
C TYR A 117 28.42 -0.75 -14.77
N LEU A 118 29.37 -0.01 -15.35
CA LEU A 118 29.43 1.45 -15.34
C LEU A 118 29.37 1.97 -16.77
N VAL A 119 28.43 2.86 -17.06
CA VAL A 119 28.27 3.54 -18.35
C VAL A 119 28.53 5.03 -18.12
N PRO A 120 29.75 5.53 -18.40
CA PRO A 120 30.10 6.93 -18.20
C PRO A 120 29.10 7.88 -18.89
N GLY A 121 28.62 8.88 -18.16
CA GLY A 121 27.62 9.82 -18.66
C GLY A 121 26.18 9.30 -18.69
N ASP A 122 25.94 8.02 -18.35
CA ASP A 122 24.60 7.44 -18.23
C ASP A 122 24.43 6.62 -16.93
N PRO A 123 24.22 7.30 -15.80
CA PRO A 123 23.92 6.65 -14.52
C PRO A 123 22.69 5.73 -14.55
N THR A 124 21.72 6.01 -15.42
CA THR A 124 20.49 5.22 -15.51
C THR A 124 20.77 3.83 -16.10
N ARG A 125 21.66 3.75 -17.10
CA ARG A 125 22.09 2.48 -17.69
C ARG A 125 23.13 1.72 -16.86
N SER A 126 23.83 2.39 -15.95
CA SER A 126 24.82 1.75 -15.07
C SER A 126 24.16 0.81 -14.06
N THR A 127 24.74 -0.36 -13.80
CA THR A 127 24.36 -1.21 -12.66
C THR A 127 24.78 -0.54 -11.35
N VAL A 128 25.95 0.10 -11.34
CA VAL A 128 26.42 0.91 -10.22
C VAL A 128 25.51 2.13 -10.05
N ALA A 129 24.88 2.23 -8.88
CA ALA A 129 24.03 3.36 -8.48
C ALA A 129 24.72 4.31 -7.51
N ALA A 130 25.70 3.86 -6.73
CA ALA A 130 26.54 4.74 -5.92
C ALA A 130 27.89 4.10 -5.57
N PHE A 131 28.87 4.95 -5.28
CA PHE A 131 30.15 4.57 -4.70
C PHE A 131 30.15 4.84 -3.19
N TYR A 132 30.65 3.91 -2.40
CA TYR A 132 30.64 3.96 -0.94
C TYR A 132 32.07 3.95 -0.38
N PRO A 133 32.68 5.12 -0.12
CA PRO A 133 34.09 5.20 0.23
C PRO A 133 34.40 4.56 1.57
N ILE A 134 33.53 4.73 2.56
CA ILE A 134 33.76 4.25 3.93
C ILE A 134 32.44 4.25 4.73
N ASP A 135 32.34 3.36 5.70
CA ASP A 135 31.27 3.33 6.71
C ASP A 135 31.70 4.09 7.98
N GLU A 136 30.79 4.86 8.59
CA GLU A 136 30.98 5.50 9.91
C GLU A 136 32.37 6.16 10.12
N PRO A 137 32.81 7.06 9.22
CA PRO A 137 34.18 7.60 9.25
C PRO A 137 34.57 8.24 10.60
N GLU A 138 33.61 8.85 11.29
CA GLU A 138 33.83 9.48 12.60
C GLU A 138 34.14 8.49 13.73
N LEU A 139 33.79 7.21 13.56
CA LEU A 139 34.18 6.15 14.49
C LEU A 139 35.56 5.57 14.18
N HIS A 140 36.13 5.91 13.03
CA HIS A 140 37.40 5.37 12.53
C HIS A 140 38.47 6.44 12.32
N HIS A 141 38.49 7.42 13.25
CA HIS A 141 39.47 8.51 13.31
C HIS A 141 39.43 9.50 12.13
N LEU A 142 38.31 9.56 11.39
CA LEU A 142 38.11 10.51 10.29
C LEU A 142 37.08 11.61 10.62
N SER A 143 36.97 11.98 11.89
CA SER A 143 36.23 13.16 12.35
C SER A 143 36.82 14.46 11.76
N ASP A 144 36.00 15.50 11.65
CA ASP A 144 36.40 16.82 11.20
C ASP A 144 37.53 17.40 12.07
N VAL A 145 38.45 18.12 11.42
CA VAL A 145 39.61 18.74 12.09
C VAL A 145 39.66 20.21 11.73
N GLY A 146 39.74 21.10 12.72
CA GLY A 146 39.85 22.54 12.48
C GLY A 146 38.63 23.14 11.75
N GLY A 147 37.44 22.55 11.92
CA GLY A 147 36.20 23.01 11.29
C GLY A 147 36.07 22.65 9.80
N VAL A 148 36.94 21.78 9.28
CA VAL A 148 36.87 21.24 7.92
C VAL A 148 36.85 19.71 7.93
N ALA A 149 36.47 19.10 6.82
CA ALA A 149 36.47 17.65 6.67
C ALA A 149 37.86 17.07 6.88
N HIS A 150 37.93 15.88 7.49
CA HIS A 150 39.22 15.20 7.69
C HIS A 150 39.99 15.06 6.36
N PRO A 151 41.29 15.46 6.29
CA PRO A 151 42.03 15.48 5.03
C PRO A 151 42.08 14.12 4.30
N THR A 152 42.20 13.02 5.03
CA THR A 152 42.19 11.66 4.44
C THR A 152 40.85 11.36 3.77
N LEU A 153 39.72 11.69 4.42
CA LEU A 153 38.38 11.48 3.87
C LEU A 153 38.14 12.38 2.65
N ALA A 154 38.51 13.66 2.75
CA ALA A 154 38.40 14.60 1.65
C ALA A 154 39.22 14.17 0.43
N ASN A 155 40.43 13.64 0.63
CA ASN A 155 41.27 13.10 -0.44
C ASN A 155 40.63 11.87 -1.11
N ALA A 156 40.12 10.91 -0.33
CA ALA A 156 39.46 9.73 -0.87
C ALA A 156 38.24 10.08 -1.74
N ILE A 157 37.40 11.01 -1.28
CA ILE A 157 36.26 11.52 -2.06
C ILE A 157 36.75 12.28 -3.30
N GLY A 158 37.83 13.05 -3.17
CA GLY A 158 38.49 13.72 -4.28
C GLY A 158 38.96 12.77 -5.38
N VAL A 159 39.52 11.61 -5.02
CA VAL A 159 39.93 10.56 -5.97
C VAL A 159 38.73 10.07 -6.79
N ILE A 160 37.58 9.82 -6.15
CA ILE A 160 36.37 9.39 -6.86
C ILE A 160 35.92 10.48 -7.85
N ARG A 161 35.87 11.74 -7.40
CA ARG A 161 35.37 12.87 -8.19
C ARG A 161 36.29 13.32 -9.32
N ALA A 162 37.59 13.08 -9.19
CA ALA A 162 38.56 13.46 -10.21
C ALA A 162 38.47 12.59 -11.46
N ASP A 163 37.94 11.36 -11.37
CA ASP A 163 37.78 10.48 -12.52
C ASP A 163 36.47 10.77 -13.26
N SER A 164 36.57 11.29 -14.49
CA SER A 164 35.42 11.65 -15.33
C SER A 164 34.40 10.52 -15.55
N ARG A 165 34.80 9.24 -15.42
CA ARG A 165 33.90 8.09 -15.58
C ARG A 165 32.85 7.99 -14.47
N THR A 166 33.11 8.60 -13.31
CA THR A 166 32.20 8.63 -12.16
C THR A 166 31.20 9.79 -12.23
N ALA A 167 31.32 10.67 -13.24
CA ALA A 167 30.46 11.84 -13.37
C ALA A 167 28.97 11.43 -13.40
N GLY A 168 28.18 12.02 -12.50
CA GLY A 168 26.76 11.71 -12.35
C GLY A 168 26.45 10.47 -11.51
N ILE A 169 27.45 9.71 -11.05
CA ILE A 169 27.25 8.62 -10.09
C ILE A 169 27.34 9.19 -8.66
N PRO A 170 26.31 8.97 -7.82
CA PRO A 170 26.32 9.36 -6.43
C PRO A 170 27.48 8.78 -5.61
N ILE A 171 27.98 9.55 -4.66
CA ILE A 171 28.77 9.03 -3.53
C ILE A 171 27.83 8.91 -2.33
N ALA A 172 27.82 7.75 -1.69
CA ALA A 172 26.99 7.43 -0.54
C ALA A 172 27.85 7.20 0.71
N MET A 173 27.39 7.62 1.87
CA MET A 173 28.06 7.37 3.15
C MET A 173 27.02 7.27 4.27
N ILE A 174 27.14 6.28 5.15
CA ILE A 174 26.32 6.17 6.36
C ILE A 174 27.20 6.49 7.56
N LEU A 175 26.65 7.30 8.45
CA LEU A 175 27.28 7.70 9.70
C LEU A 175 26.57 7.05 10.89
N SER A 176 27.21 7.08 12.04
CA SER A 176 26.60 6.70 13.30
C SER A 176 25.84 7.87 13.92
N LYS A 177 25.24 7.65 15.09
CA LYS A 177 24.67 8.72 15.94
C LYS A 177 25.65 9.84 16.33
N LYS A 178 26.96 9.65 16.09
CA LYS A 178 28.00 10.68 16.27
C LYS A 178 28.30 11.50 15.01
N PHE A 179 27.45 11.44 13.97
CA PHE A 179 27.64 12.13 12.69
C PHE A 179 28.03 13.62 12.79
N ARG A 180 27.70 14.30 13.90
CA ARG A 180 28.09 15.69 14.19
C ARG A 180 29.62 15.87 14.21
N ASP A 181 30.38 14.82 14.55
CA ASP A 181 31.84 14.82 14.55
C ASP A 181 32.43 14.79 13.13
N ALA A 182 31.65 14.47 12.10
CA ALA A 182 32.04 14.48 10.69
C ALA A 182 31.07 15.30 9.82
N ALA A 183 30.54 16.39 10.37
CA ALA A 183 29.57 17.28 9.74
C ALA A 183 30.05 17.90 8.42
N GLN A 184 31.34 18.17 8.27
CA GLN A 184 31.93 18.67 7.03
C GLN A 184 32.22 17.52 6.07
N GLY A 185 32.69 16.38 6.59
CA GLY A 185 32.85 15.15 5.81
C GLY A 185 31.56 14.71 5.10
N LEU A 186 30.44 14.65 5.81
CA LEU A 186 29.15 14.25 5.23
C LEU A 186 28.67 15.21 4.13
N ARG A 187 29.09 16.49 4.14
CA ARG A 187 28.74 17.46 3.09
C ARG A 187 29.52 17.25 1.80
N LEU A 188 30.49 16.34 1.76
CA LEU A 188 31.24 16.04 0.54
C LEU A 188 30.55 15.01 -0.37
N VAL A 189 29.58 14.25 0.15
CA VAL A 189 28.90 13.17 -0.58
C VAL A 189 27.52 13.59 -1.08
N ASP A 190 26.82 12.72 -1.82
CA ASP A 190 25.48 13.01 -2.35
C ASP A 190 24.39 12.33 -1.55
N TRP A 191 24.61 11.08 -1.13
CA TRP A 191 23.68 10.31 -0.33
C TRP A 191 24.25 10.12 1.07
N VAL A 192 23.49 10.52 2.08
CA VAL A 192 23.90 10.45 3.48
C VAL A 192 22.91 9.59 4.22
N GLY A 193 23.39 8.64 5.02
CA GLY A 193 22.53 7.92 5.95
C GLY A 193 23.03 8.05 7.38
N VAL A 194 22.16 7.69 8.32
CA VAL A 194 22.52 7.55 9.71
C VAL A 194 21.92 6.26 10.27
N ASN A 195 22.73 5.54 11.04
CA ASN A 195 22.25 4.50 11.92
C ASN A 195 22.26 5.01 13.38
N ASN A 196 21.29 4.56 14.17
CA ASN A 196 21.27 4.81 15.60
C ASN A 196 20.72 3.58 16.31
N TYR A 197 21.60 2.59 16.47
CA TYR A 197 21.26 1.36 17.17
C TYR A 197 20.99 1.65 18.65
N GLY A 198 19.92 1.03 19.16
CA GLY A 198 19.41 1.20 20.52
C GLY A 198 18.38 2.30 20.72
N ALA A 199 18.08 3.12 19.71
CA ALA A 199 16.94 4.02 19.77
C ALA A 199 15.62 3.28 19.50
N ASN A 200 14.51 3.74 20.08
CA ASN A 200 13.17 3.33 19.64
C ASN A 200 12.80 4.06 18.33
N ASP A 201 11.61 3.77 17.79
CA ASP A 201 11.11 4.40 16.55
C ASP A 201 11.23 5.93 16.58
N SER A 202 10.74 6.58 17.64
CA SER A 202 10.78 8.03 17.79
C SER A 202 12.20 8.57 17.84
N GLY A 203 13.08 7.97 18.64
CA GLY A 203 14.47 8.43 18.76
C GLY A 203 15.27 8.27 17.47
N TYR A 204 14.98 7.24 16.67
CA TYR A 204 15.58 7.10 15.34
C TYR A 204 15.05 8.16 14.36
N ILE A 205 13.75 8.41 14.36
CA ILE A 205 13.13 9.47 13.54
C ILE A 205 13.69 10.85 13.91
N ASP A 206 13.88 11.13 15.20
CA ASP A 206 14.52 12.35 15.66
C ASP A 206 15.98 12.44 15.17
N THR A 207 16.72 11.34 15.18
CA THR A 207 18.10 11.29 14.65
C THR A 207 18.14 11.58 13.14
N VAL A 208 17.18 11.03 12.39
CA VAL A 208 17.01 11.32 10.97
C VAL A 208 16.72 12.81 10.76
N GLY A 209 15.81 13.39 11.54
CA GLY A 209 15.53 14.83 11.50
C GLY A 209 16.76 15.68 11.83
N ASP A 210 17.55 15.30 12.84
CA ASP A 210 18.78 15.98 13.19
C ASP A 210 19.84 15.90 12.07
N LEU A 211 20.00 14.74 11.43
CA LEU A 211 20.94 14.58 10.30
C LEU A 211 20.60 15.55 9.17
N GLN A 212 19.31 15.67 8.88
CA GLN A 212 18.79 16.49 7.80
C GLN A 212 19.14 17.98 7.94
N ASP A 213 19.30 18.48 9.16
CA ASP A 213 19.75 19.87 9.43
C ASP A 213 21.22 20.11 9.03
N TYR A 214 22.02 19.04 8.93
CA TYR A 214 23.43 19.11 8.53
C TYR A 214 23.63 18.87 7.03
N MET A 215 22.66 18.22 6.38
CA MET A 215 22.69 17.92 4.95
C MET A 215 22.53 19.19 4.10
N ARG A 216 23.16 19.17 2.92
CA ARG A 216 22.93 20.19 1.89
C ARG A 216 21.58 19.92 1.19
N PRO A 217 20.88 20.95 0.68
CA PRO A 217 19.55 20.79 0.08
C PRO A 217 19.46 19.77 -1.06
N GLN A 218 20.55 19.56 -1.81
CA GLN A 218 20.62 18.61 -2.92
C GLN A 218 20.95 17.17 -2.51
N GLN A 219 21.38 16.95 -1.26
CA GLN A 219 21.70 15.61 -0.78
C GLN A 219 20.43 14.80 -0.57
N ARG A 220 20.56 13.49 -0.74
CA ARG A 220 19.49 12.52 -0.50
C ARG A 220 19.82 11.67 0.70
N GLU A 221 18.79 11.13 1.32
CA GLU A 221 18.91 10.40 2.57
C GLU A 221 18.74 8.89 2.40
N ILE A 222 19.61 8.13 3.06
CA ILE A 222 19.50 6.67 3.22
C ILE A 222 19.04 6.39 4.65
N MET A 223 17.82 5.88 4.81
CA MET A 223 17.34 5.41 6.11
C MET A 223 17.86 4.00 6.38
N VAL A 224 18.59 3.83 7.48
CA VAL A 224 19.18 2.59 7.97
C VAL A 224 18.56 2.24 9.33
N PRO A 225 17.32 1.72 9.36
CA PRO A 225 16.65 1.39 10.62
C PRO A 225 17.28 0.17 11.29
N GLN A 226 17.17 0.10 12.61
CA GLN A 226 17.48 -1.10 13.37
C GLN A 226 16.50 -2.22 13.00
N ALA A 227 16.97 -3.23 12.28
CA ALA A 227 16.16 -4.31 11.75
C ALA A 227 16.56 -5.69 12.32
N GLY A 228 16.74 -5.79 13.64
CA GLY A 228 17.08 -7.03 14.32
C GLY A 228 17.13 -6.93 15.83
N VAL A 229 17.44 -8.06 16.46
CA VAL A 229 17.42 -8.27 17.91
C VAL A 229 18.64 -9.05 18.39
N GLY A 230 19.07 -8.75 19.62
CA GLY A 230 20.08 -9.50 20.37
C GLY A 230 21.52 -8.97 20.22
N GLY A 231 22.34 -9.26 21.22
CA GLY A 231 23.77 -8.99 21.21
C GLY A 231 24.08 -7.53 21.54
N ILE A 232 24.37 -6.72 20.52
CA ILE A 232 24.57 -5.26 20.66
C ILE A 232 23.32 -4.45 20.28
N LEU A 233 22.24 -5.16 19.87
CA LEU A 233 20.98 -4.58 19.40
C LEU A 233 19.88 -4.74 20.45
N ASP A 234 20.16 -4.37 21.70
CA ASP A 234 19.39 -4.74 22.90
C ASP A 234 18.01 -4.07 23.03
N HIS A 235 17.51 -3.47 21.96
CA HIS A 235 16.19 -2.86 21.87
C HIS A 235 15.34 -3.56 20.83
N SER A 236 14.01 -3.43 20.94
CA SER A 236 13.08 -3.86 19.90
C SER A 236 13.50 -3.27 18.55
N PRO A 237 13.41 -4.04 17.45
CA PRO A 237 13.69 -3.51 16.11
C PRO A 237 12.74 -2.36 15.82
N HIS A 238 13.17 -1.42 14.98
CA HIS A 238 12.30 -0.37 14.49
C HIS A 238 11.14 -0.98 13.69
N THR A 239 9.95 -0.40 13.84
CA THR A 239 8.75 -0.88 13.14
C THR A 239 8.89 -0.63 11.63
N PRO A 240 8.95 -1.68 10.77
CA PRO A 240 9.20 -1.51 9.34
C PRO A 240 8.19 -0.59 8.65
N GLU A 241 6.90 -0.71 9.01
CA GLU A 241 5.81 0.07 8.45
C GLU A 241 5.93 1.56 8.84
N THR A 242 6.35 1.86 10.07
CA THR A 242 6.61 3.23 10.52
C THR A 242 7.77 3.84 9.74
N MET A 243 8.89 3.13 9.60
CA MET A 243 10.07 3.61 8.88
C MET A 243 9.76 3.87 7.40
N TYR A 244 9.02 2.96 6.76
CA TYR A 244 8.59 3.15 5.39
C TYR A 244 7.58 4.29 5.23
N ALA A 245 6.67 4.49 6.18
CA ALA A 245 5.76 5.63 6.17
C ALA A 245 6.49 6.98 6.25
N VAL A 246 7.50 7.08 7.14
CA VAL A 246 8.38 8.26 7.23
C VAL A 246 9.13 8.49 5.91
N GLY A 247 9.77 7.45 5.37
CA GLY A 247 10.49 7.56 4.10
C GLY A 247 9.60 7.95 2.92
N LYS A 248 8.35 7.46 2.86
CA LYS A 248 7.38 7.87 1.82
C LYS A 248 6.94 9.32 1.95
N ALA A 249 6.95 9.88 3.16
CA ALA A 249 6.49 11.23 3.43
C ALA A 249 7.55 12.29 3.10
N ASP A 250 8.84 11.94 3.11
CA ASP A 250 9.94 12.88 2.88
C ASP A 250 10.60 12.69 1.49
N PRO A 251 10.57 13.71 0.60
CA PRO A 251 11.18 13.64 -0.72
C PRO A 251 12.71 13.49 -0.73
N ARG A 252 13.39 13.78 0.39
CA ARG A 252 14.84 13.61 0.50
C ARG A 252 15.23 12.16 0.65
N VAL A 253 14.38 11.33 1.26
CA VAL A 253 14.67 9.90 1.41
C VAL A 253 14.69 9.25 0.04
N ILE A 254 15.79 8.55 -0.27
CA ILE A 254 15.97 7.85 -1.54
C ILE A 254 16.04 6.33 -1.36
N MET A 255 16.42 5.87 -0.17
CA MET A 255 16.68 4.47 0.09
C MET A 255 16.29 4.08 1.50
N LEU A 256 15.67 2.90 1.63
CA LEU A 256 15.50 2.20 2.89
C LEU A 256 16.39 0.96 2.88
N LEU A 257 17.30 0.86 3.86
CA LEU A 257 18.39 -0.11 3.87
C LEU A 257 18.51 -0.82 5.24
N PRO A 258 17.52 -1.63 5.66
CA PRO A 258 17.65 -2.47 6.85
C PRO A 258 18.79 -3.49 6.71
N PHE A 259 19.29 -4.03 7.83
CA PHE A 259 20.34 -5.06 7.79
C PHE A 259 19.78 -6.49 7.73
N LEU A 260 20.44 -7.34 6.93
CA LEU A 260 20.05 -8.73 6.73
C LEU A 260 20.61 -9.70 7.80
N TRP A 261 21.51 -9.22 8.67
CA TRP A 261 22.38 -10.01 9.56
C TRP A 261 21.81 -11.34 10.06
N GLY A 262 22.65 -12.37 10.06
CA GLY A 262 22.34 -13.68 10.63
C GLY A 262 23.52 -14.19 11.45
N HIS A 263 23.84 -13.50 12.55
CA HIS A 263 24.93 -13.85 13.45
C HIS A 263 24.42 -14.64 14.67
N ALA A 264 25.30 -15.42 15.30
CA ALA A 264 24.93 -16.31 16.41
C ALA A 264 24.22 -15.59 17.59
N ASN A 265 24.55 -14.32 17.82
CA ASN A 265 24.02 -13.53 18.94
C ASN A 265 23.18 -12.33 18.48
N THR A 266 23.06 -12.09 17.17
CA THR A 266 22.35 -10.92 16.61
C THR A 266 21.61 -11.33 15.35
N ASN A 267 20.29 -11.29 15.43
CA ASN A 267 19.37 -11.75 14.39
C ASN A 267 18.72 -10.55 13.69
N GLY A 268 19.11 -10.32 12.44
CA GLY A 268 18.50 -9.32 11.56
C GLY A 268 17.29 -9.86 10.79
N VAL A 269 16.93 -9.19 9.70
CA VAL A 269 15.75 -9.50 8.89
C VAL A 269 15.74 -10.94 8.39
N ARG A 270 16.89 -11.55 8.09
CA ARG A 270 16.96 -12.89 7.50
C ARG A 270 16.40 -13.98 8.41
N THR A 271 16.63 -13.87 9.72
CA THR A 271 16.24 -14.90 10.71
C THR A 271 15.03 -14.50 11.54
N HIS A 272 14.59 -13.24 11.51
CA HIS A 272 13.39 -12.77 12.22
C HIS A 272 12.15 -12.77 11.33
N ALA A 273 11.29 -13.79 11.48
CA ALA A 273 10.17 -14.05 10.56
C ALA A 273 9.21 -12.86 10.33
N SER A 274 8.84 -12.12 11.39
CA SER A 274 7.94 -10.96 11.24
C SER A 274 8.60 -9.81 10.46
N LEU A 275 9.85 -9.45 10.80
CA LEU A 275 10.61 -8.43 10.07
C LEU A 275 10.79 -8.84 8.61
N LYS A 276 11.11 -10.12 8.35
CA LYS A 276 11.21 -10.65 6.98
C LYS A 276 9.92 -10.44 6.21
N ALA A 277 8.77 -10.78 6.80
CA ALA A 277 7.47 -10.63 6.15
C ALA A 277 7.17 -9.15 5.83
N SER A 278 7.35 -8.25 6.81
CA SER A 278 7.12 -6.82 6.63
C SER A 278 8.04 -6.19 5.58
N TYR A 279 9.35 -6.41 5.68
CA TYR A 279 10.31 -5.86 4.73
C TYR A 279 10.20 -6.48 3.33
N THR A 280 9.78 -7.74 3.20
CA THR A 280 9.45 -8.33 1.89
C THR A 280 8.26 -7.61 1.24
N ALA A 281 7.21 -7.31 2.02
CA ALA A 281 6.05 -6.59 1.50
C ALA A 281 6.43 -5.16 1.07
N ILE A 282 7.15 -4.43 1.91
CA ILE A 282 7.66 -3.08 1.61
C ILE A 282 8.57 -3.09 0.38
N GLY A 283 9.50 -4.02 0.32
CA GLY A 283 10.44 -4.15 -0.79
C GLY A 283 9.74 -4.39 -2.12
N LYS A 284 8.68 -5.21 -2.15
CA LYS A 284 7.86 -5.42 -3.34
C LYS A 284 7.16 -4.14 -3.81
N GLU A 285 6.64 -3.32 -2.90
CA GLU A 285 6.08 -2.02 -3.25
C GLU A 285 7.13 -1.11 -3.92
N VAL A 286 8.31 -0.97 -3.29
CA VAL A 286 9.39 -0.10 -3.78
C VAL A 286 9.96 -0.59 -5.10
N LYS A 287 10.31 -1.89 -5.18
CA LYS A 287 10.89 -2.50 -6.38
C LYS A 287 10.01 -2.32 -7.61
N HIS A 288 8.70 -2.49 -7.46
CA HIS A 288 7.75 -2.43 -8.56
C HIS A 288 7.09 -1.06 -8.74
N GLY A 289 7.50 -0.04 -7.96
CA GLY A 289 6.95 1.30 -8.02
C GLY A 289 5.45 1.34 -7.76
N LEU A 290 4.97 0.53 -6.81
CA LEU A 290 3.55 0.37 -6.47
C LEU A 290 3.21 1.20 -5.25
N PHE A 291 2.64 2.38 -5.48
CA PHE A 291 2.23 3.31 -4.43
C PHE A 291 0.78 3.74 -4.65
N GLY A 292 -0.05 3.61 -3.61
CA GLY A 292 -1.44 4.08 -3.59
C GLY A 292 -1.81 4.74 -2.26
N GLY A 293 -2.87 5.54 -2.27
CA GLY A 293 -3.42 6.16 -1.06
C GLY A 293 -4.93 6.02 -0.98
N PHE A 294 -5.46 5.84 0.23
CA PHE A 294 -6.90 5.86 0.47
C PHE A 294 -7.45 7.29 0.33
N VAL A 295 -8.66 7.44 -0.23
CA VAL A 295 -9.37 8.73 -0.35
C VAL A 295 -10.67 8.71 0.44
N SER A 296 -11.57 7.76 0.16
CA SER A 296 -12.87 7.66 0.82
C SER A 296 -13.53 6.29 0.62
N GLN A 297 -14.55 5.97 1.41
CA GLN A 297 -15.41 4.81 1.19
C GLN A 297 -16.87 5.08 1.59
N SER A 298 -17.79 4.39 0.94
CA SER A 298 -19.23 4.36 1.26
C SER A 298 -19.62 2.92 1.58
N VAL A 299 -19.85 2.65 2.87
CA VAL A 299 -20.18 1.33 3.41
C VAL A 299 -21.24 1.54 4.49
N ASN A 300 -22.37 0.85 4.39
CA ASN A 300 -23.39 0.91 5.43
C ASN A 300 -22.93 0.10 6.67
N PRO A 301 -22.85 0.70 7.87
CA PRO A 301 -22.46 -0.03 9.08
C PRO A 301 -23.52 -1.03 9.55
N THR A 302 -24.69 -1.09 8.91
CA THR A 302 -25.71 -2.11 9.14
C THR A 302 -26.18 -2.70 7.81
N MET A 303 -26.13 -4.02 7.67
CA MET A 303 -26.59 -4.73 6.46
C MET A 303 -27.52 -5.88 6.83
N LEU A 304 -28.35 -6.32 5.88
CA LEU A 304 -29.21 -7.50 6.06
C LEU A 304 -28.50 -8.75 5.55
N ALA A 305 -28.57 -9.83 6.32
CA ALA A 305 -27.95 -11.10 6.01
C ALA A 305 -28.34 -11.60 4.61
N GLY A 306 -27.35 -11.92 3.77
CA GLY A 306 -27.56 -12.43 2.41
C GLY A 306 -28.23 -11.48 1.42
N VAL A 307 -28.42 -10.19 1.77
CA VAL A 307 -29.01 -9.19 0.85
C VAL A 307 -27.88 -8.45 0.11
N PRO A 308 -27.76 -8.60 -1.23
CA PRO A 308 -26.74 -7.91 -2.00
C PRO A 308 -26.78 -6.40 -1.76
N THR A 309 -25.64 -5.81 -1.43
CA THR A 309 -25.51 -4.39 -1.07
C THR A 309 -24.39 -3.76 -1.89
N THR A 310 -24.64 -2.61 -2.51
CA THR A 310 -23.61 -1.88 -3.25
C THR A 310 -22.79 -1.02 -2.30
N VAL A 311 -21.47 -1.08 -2.43
CA VAL A 311 -20.50 -0.28 -1.69
C VAL A 311 -19.54 0.40 -2.67
N SER A 312 -18.80 1.41 -2.21
CA SER A 312 -17.75 2.01 -3.02
C SER A 312 -16.51 2.38 -2.21
N ILE A 313 -15.33 2.25 -2.81
CA ILE A 313 -14.05 2.68 -2.25
C ILE A 313 -13.33 3.54 -3.29
N THR A 314 -12.83 4.70 -2.88
CA THR A 314 -12.01 5.58 -3.72
C THR A 314 -10.55 5.54 -3.26
N MET A 315 -9.66 5.23 -4.19
CA MET A 315 -8.21 5.22 -4.00
C MET A 315 -7.54 6.23 -4.94
N LYS A 316 -6.34 6.69 -4.61
CA LYS A 316 -5.51 7.55 -5.43
C LYS A 316 -4.27 6.80 -5.91
N ASN A 317 -3.99 6.90 -7.20
CA ASN A 317 -2.70 6.44 -7.73
C ASN A 317 -1.61 7.42 -7.31
N THR A 318 -0.74 6.94 -6.41
CA THR A 318 0.40 7.72 -5.94
C THR A 318 1.72 7.32 -6.58
N SER A 319 1.70 6.33 -7.47
CA SER A 319 2.83 5.84 -8.24
C SER A 319 3.19 6.78 -9.40
N SER A 320 4.40 6.64 -9.92
CA SER A 320 4.82 7.22 -11.22
C SER A 320 4.26 6.48 -12.43
N GLN A 321 3.79 5.24 -12.26
CA GLN A 321 3.20 4.42 -13.34
C GLN A 321 1.67 4.50 -13.39
N THR A 322 1.10 4.35 -14.58
CA THR A 322 -0.35 4.21 -14.78
C THR A 322 -0.81 2.80 -14.43
N TRP A 323 -1.82 2.67 -13.56
CA TRP A 323 -2.49 1.39 -13.32
C TRP A 323 -3.42 1.09 -14.49
N ARG A 324 -3.32 -0.09 -15.10
CA ARG A 324 -4.12 -0.46 -16.27
C ARG A 324 -5.06 -1.63 -15.94
N PRO A 325 -6.30 -1.62 -16.46
CA PRO A 325 -7.15 -2.80 -16.46
C PRO A 325 -6.41 -3.96 -17.16
N ASN A 326 -6.65 -5.19 -16.71
CA ASN A 326 -6.00 -6.42 -17.17
C ASN A 326 -4.49 -6.55 -16.86
N ASP A 327 -3.86 -5.55 -16.21
CA ASP A 327 -2.53 -5.69 -15.59
C ASP A 327 -2.65 -6.06 -14.09
N TYR A 328 -3.72 -6.81 -13.77
CA TYR A 328 -4.02 -7.39 -12.45
C TYR A 328 -4.03 -6.43 -11.27
N PHE A 329 -4.25 -5.14 -11.52
CA PHE A 329 -4.52 -4.16 -10.47
C PHE A 329 -5.98 -4.27 -9.99
N GLY A 330 -6.19 -4.14 -8.68
CA GLY A 330 -7.51 -4.13 -8.09
C GLY A 330 -7.51 -3.82 -6.60
N LEU A 331 -8.64 -4.08 -5.96
CA LEU A 331 -8.74 -4.20 -4.51
C LEU A 331 -8.81 -5.67 -4.13
N GLY A 332 -8.23 -6.01 -2.98
CA GLY A 332 -8.44 -7.29 -2.34
C GLY A 332 -8.87 -7.15 -0.89
N SER A 333 -9.66 -8.12 -0.41
CA SER A 333 -10.25 -8.12 0.92
C SER A 333 -9.16 -8.29 1.99
N GLN A 334 -9.38 -7.63 3.13
CA GLN A 334 -8.47 -7.60 4.28
C GLN A 334 -9.22 -7.88 5.57
N ASN A 335 -8.43 -8.12 6.64
CA ASN A 335 -8.91 -8.40 7.99
C ASN A 335 -9.88 -9.60 8.09
N PRO A 336 -9.41 -10.83 7.80
CA PRO A 336 -8.05 -11.22 7.37
C PRO A 336 -7.83 -11.08 5.84
N GLY A 337 -6.58 -11.09 5.37
CA GLY A 337 -6.28 -11.03 3.92
C GLY A 337 -6.97 -12.15 3.12
N ASP A 338 -7.42 -11.85 1.91
CA ASP A 338 -7.98 -12.82 0.95
C ASP A 338 -9.26 -13.56 1.40
N ASN A 339 -10.01 -12.97 2.32
CA ASN A 339 -11.25 -13.59 2.81
C ASN A 339 -12.45 -13.42 1.85
N LEU A 340 -13.44 -14.31 1.99
CA LEU A 340 -14.71 -14.30 1.24
C LEU A 340 -15.91 -13.85 2.10
N THR A 341 -15.68 -13.15 3.23
CA THR A 341 -16.75 -12.74 4.16
C THR A 341 -17.89 -12.02 3.46
N TRP A 342 -17.57 -11.22 2.45
CA TRP A 342 -18.49 -10.38 1.69
C TRP A 342 -18.90 -10.98 0.33
N GLY A 343 -18.64 -12.27 0.11
CA GLY A 343 -18.96 -13.02 -1.12
C GLY A 343 -17.90 -12.94 -2.23
N LEU A 344 -16.90 -12.07 -2.08
CA LEU A 344 -15.79 -11.90 -3.01
C LEU A 344 -14.53 -11.43 -2.28
N HIS A 345 -13.36 -11.72 -2.87
CA HIS A 345 -12.06 -11.32 -2.33
C HIS A 345 -11.30 -10.35 -3.25
N ARG A 346 -11.82 -10.07 -4.46
CA ARG A 346 -11.20 -9.17 -5.46
C ARG A 346 -12.21 -8.27 -6.14
N VAL A 347 -11.77 -7.06 -6.44
CA VAL A 347 -12.50 -6.11 -7.29
C VAL A 347 -11.53 -5.54 -8.33
N ASN A 348 -11.82 -5.79 -9.60
CA ASN A 348 -10.97 -5.37 -10.70
C ASN A 348 -10.97 -3.84 -10.86
N LEU A 349 -9.85 -3.31 -11.36
CA LEU A 349 -9.74 -1.91 -11.74
C LEU A 349 -10.74 -1.57 -12.87
N PRO A 350 -11.62 -0.56 -12.70
CA PRO A 350 -12.67 -0.26 -13.68
C PRO A 350 -12.16 0.44 -14.95
N TYR A 351 -11.05 1.17 -14.87
CA TYR A 351 -10.44 1.90 -15.98
C TYR A 351 -8.97 2.23 -15.67
N ALA A 352 -8.21 2.72 -16.66
CA ALA A 352 -6.82 3.11 -16.45
C ALA A 352 -6.71 4.35 -15.54
N VAL A 353 -5.78 4.30 -14.58
CA VAL A 353 -5.60 5.34 -13.55
C VAL A 353 -4.20 5.91 -13.68
N ALA A 354 -4.10 7.10 -14.25
CA ALA A 354 -2.83 7.83 -14.39
C ALA A 354 -2.25 8.23 -13.02
N PRO A 355 -0.95 8.56 -12.94
CA PRO A 355 -0.37 9.15 -11.74
C PRO A 355 -1.21 10.34 -11.22
N GLN A 356 -1.39 10.40 -9.89
CA GLN A 356 -2.24 11.38 -9.18
C GLN A 356 -3.74 11.28 -9.43
N GLN A 357 -4.21 10.40 -10.30
CA GLN A 357 -5.63 10.23 -10.56
C GLN A 357 -6.30 9.39 -9.45
N ASN A 358 -7.54 9.74 -9.12
CA ASN A 358 -8.39 8.92 -8.25
C ASN A 358 -9.14 7.86 -9.07
N VAL A 359 -9.44 6.74 -8.43
CA VAL A 359 -10.30 5.68 -8.96
C VAL A 359 -11.33 5.28 -7.90
N THR A 360 -12.59 5.21 -8.31
CA THR A 360 -13.69 4.72 -7.47
C THR A 360 -14.08 3.32 -7.93
N PHE A 361 -13.88 2.35 -7.05
CA PHE A 361 -14.38 0.99 -7.18
C PHE A 361 -15.80 0.96 -6.65
N THR A 362 -16.78 0.68 -7.50
CA THR A 362 -18.18 0.43 -7.10
C THR A 362 -18.48 -1.04 -7.35
N PHE A 363 -18.89 -1.76 -6.31
CA PHE A 363 -19.11 -3.20 -6.39
C PHE A 363 -20.19 -3.66 -5.41
N THR A 364 -20.76 -4.83 -5.68
CA THR A 364 -21.78 -5.45 -4.84
C THR A 364 -21.16 -6.49 -3.93
N VAL A 365 -21.48 -6.41 -2.64
CA VAL A 365 -21.13 -7.41 -1.63
C VAL A 365 -22.36 -8.20 -1.20
N VAL A 366 -22.14 -9.42 -0.73
CA VAL A 366 -23.17 -10.26 -0.09
C VAL A 366 -22.80 -10.41 1.39
N PRO A 367 -23.54 -9.76 2.31
CA PRO A 367 -23.33 -9.93 3.74
C PRO A 367 -23.51 -11.39 4.16
N PRO A 368 -22.72 -11.89 5.14
CA PRO A 368 -22.87 -13.23 5.70
C PRO A 368 -24.32 -13.60 6.03
N SER A 369 -24.68 -14.87 5.83
CA SER A 369 -26.02 -15.38 6.15
C SER A 369 -26.28 -15.44 7.66
N THR A 370 -25.22 -15.53 8.47
CA THR A 370 -25.29 -15.56 9.93
C THR A 370 -25.20 -14.13 10.46
N PRO A 371 -26.21 -13.62 11.19
CA PRO A 371 -26.15 -12.32 11.83
C PRO A 371 -24.96 -12.19 12.80
N GLY A 372 -24.37 -11.00 12.89
CA GLY A 372 -23.19 -10.74 13.70
C GLY A 372 -22.41 -9.51 13.23
N ASN A 373 -21.29 -9.24 13.90
CA ASN A 373 -20.37 -8.16 13.52
C ASN A 373 -19.26 -8.71 12.63
N TYR A 374 -19.01 -8.06 11.50
CA TYR A 374 -17.98 -8.46 10.54
C TYR A 374 -17.12 -7.27 10.13
N ASN A 375 -15.83 -7.50 9.95
CA ASN A 375 -14.89 -6.47 9.48
C ASN A 375 -15.03 -6.27 7.97
N PHE A 376 -15.10 -5.02 7.55
CA PHE A 376 -15.02 -4.61 6.15
C PHE A 376 -13.75 -3.77 5.98
N GLN A 377 -12.75 -4.36 5.32
CA GLN A 377 -11.49 -3.70 5.02
C GLN A 377 -10.95 -4.21 3.68
N TRP A 378 -10.30 -3.34 2.93
CA TRP A 378 -9.73 -3.63 1.62
C TRP A 378 -8.35 -2.99 1.48
N ARG A 379 -7.56 -3.46 0.53
CA ARG A 379 -6.26 -2.86 0.17
C ARG A 379 -6.03 -3.01 -1.32
N LEU A 380 -5.26 -2.11 -1.92
CA LEU A 380 -4.85 -2.26 -3.32
C LEU A 380 -3.91 -3.46 -3.47
N VAL A 381 -4.05 -4.14 -4.60
CA VAL A 381 -3.26 -5.32 -4.94
C VAL A 381 -2.91 -5.31 -6.42
N LYS A 382 -1.68 -5.74 -6.72
CA LYS A 382 -1.27 -6.19 -8.05
C LYS A 382 -1.02 -7.69 -7.93
N GLU A 383 -1.88 -8.51 -8.54
CA GLU A 383 -1.82 -9.97 -8.31
C GLU A 383 -0.48 -10.59 -8.66
N GLY A 384 -0.07 -11.53 -7.81
CA GLY A 384 1.23 -12.21 -7.92
C GLY A 384 2.43 -11.32 -7.61
N ILE A 385 2.24 -10.01 -7.43
CA ILE A 385 3.31 -9.04 -7.21
C ILE A 385 3.29 -8.52 -5.78
N ALA A 386 2.31 -7.68 -5.40
CA ALA A 386 2.29 -7.03 -4.10
C ALA A 386 0.90 -6.54 -3.69
N TRP A 387 0.66 -6.57 -2.38
CA TRP A 387 -0.27 -5.64 -1.75
C TRP A 387 0.43 -4.29 -1.62
N PHE A 388 -0.25 -3.19 -1.92
CA PHE A 388 0.39 -1.89 -1.94
C PHE A 388 -0.53 -0.76 -1.46
N GLY A 389 0.08 0.36 -1.06
CA GLY A 389 -0.65 1.47 -0.44
C GLY A 389 -1.25 1.07 0.92
N ASP A 390 -1.93 1.99 1.58
CA ASP A 390 -2.52 1.72 2.90
C ASP A 390 -3.82 0.91 2.75
N ALA A 391 -4.10 0.04 3.73
CA ALA A 391 -5.42 -0.56 3.85
C ALA A 391 -6.47 0.52 4.14
N THR A 392 -7.70 0.33 3.68
CA THR A 392 -8.80 1.22 4.02
C THR A 392 -9.04 1.22 5.54
N PRO A 393 -9.65 2.26 6.13
CA PRO A 393 -10.14 2.18 7.50
C PRO A 393 -11.11 1.01 7.66
N ASN A 394 -10.92 0.22 8.73
CA ASN A 394 -11.82 -0.89 9.03
C ASN A 394 -13.20 -0.38 9.44
N VAL A 395 -14.26 -0.93 8.84
CA VAL A 395 -15.65 -0.70 9.27
C VAL A 395 -16.20 -1.99 9.85
N VAL A 396 -16.60 -1.96 11.12
CA VAL A 396 -17.33 -3.08 11.73
C VAL A 396 -18.79 -2.97 11.30
N VAL A 397 -19.23 -3.88 10.43
CA VAL A 397 -20.59 -3.92 9.92
C VAL A 397 -21.43 -4.89 10.76
N ASN A 398 -22.54 -4.39 11.29
CA ASN A 398 -23.54 -5.19 11.98
C ASN A 398 -24.51 -5.83 10.97
N VAL A 399 -24.35 -7.12 10.73
CA VAL A 399 -25.23 -7.91 9.87
C VAL A 399 -26.43 -8.37 10.69
N LYS A 400 -27.61 -7.86 10.33
CA LYS A 400 -28.89 -8.18 10.97
C LYS A 400 -29.60 -9.31 10.24
N PRO A 401 -30.48 -10.08 10.93
CA PRO A 401 -31.32 -11.07 10.28
C PRO A 401 -32.11 -10.44 9.14
N LYS A 402 -32.14 -11.11 7.98
CA LYS A 402 -33.05 -10.73 6.90
C LYS A 402 -34.50 -10.88 7.40
N PRO A 403 -35.36 -9.86 7.24
CA PRO A 403 -36.77 -9.98 7.56
C PRO A 403 -37.44 -11.07 6.73
N THR A 404 -38.10 -12.02 7.40
CA THR A 404 -38.89 -13.10 6.80
C THR A 404 -40.20 -13.26 7.54
N GLY A 405 -41.21 -13.79 6.87
CA GLY A 405 -42.55 -13.93 7.42
C GLY A 405 -43.59 -14.34 6.39
N SER A 406 -44.81 -14.57 6.85
CA SER A 406 -45.98 -14.90 6.03
C SER A 406 -47.19 -14.09 6.47
N ILE A 407 -48.06 -13.78 5.50
CA ILE A 407 -49.34 -13.11 5.74
C ILE A 407 -50.43 -13.83 4.95
N SER A 408 -51.60 -13.96 5.54
CA SER A 408 -52.77 -14.61 4.94
C SER A 408 -54.04 -13.89 5.36
N ALA A 409 -55.11 -14.09 4.58
CA ALA A 409 -56.43 -13.55 4.85
C ALA A 409 -57.46 -14.67 4.77
N SER A 410 -58.42 -14.71 5.71
CA SER A 410 -59.50 -15.68 5.72
C SER A 410 -60.82 -15.06 6.21
N PRO A 411 -61.93 -15.17 5.45
CA PRO A 411 -62.02 -15.72 4.10
C PRO A 411 -61.32 -14.82 3.06
N ASN A 412 -60.73 -15.42 2.01
CA ASN A 412 -60.20 -14.70 0.84
C ASN A 412 -60.47 -15.51 -0.46
N PRO A 413 -61.36 -15.06 -1.36
CA PRO A 413 -62.07 -13.78 -1.35
C PRO A 413 -63.07 -13.68 -0.19
N CYS A 414 -63.31 -12.45 0.26
CA CYS A 414 -64.19 -12.16 1.37
C CYS A 414 -65.63 -12.02 0.85
N VAL A 415 -66.59 -12.78 1.39
CA VAL A 415 -67.97 -12.81 0.83
C VAL A 415 -68.83 -11.74 1.49
N ILE A 416 -69.32 -10.79 0.69
CA ILE A 416 -70.25 -9.73 1.10
C ILE A 416 -71.68 -10.33 1.15
N PRO A 417 -72.37 -10.29 2.29
CA PRO A 417 -73.76 -10.78 2.41
C PRO A 417 -74.71 -10.08 1.43
N ILE A 418 -75.78 -10.78 1.02
CA ILE A 418 -76.81 -10.22 0.13
C ILE A 418 -77.38 -8.94 0.76
N GLY A 419 -77.40 -7.85 -0.02
CA GLY A 419 -77.84 -6.53 0.46
C GLY A 419 -76.81 -5.75 1.28
N GLY A 420 -75.61 -6.30 1.51
CA GLY A 420 -74.51 -5.65 2.21
C GLY A 420 -73.55 -4.90 1.27
N ALA A 421 -72.66 -4.09 1.87
CA ALA A 421 -71.62 -3.35 1.15
C ALA A 421 -70.18 -3.77 1.52
N ILE A 422 -70.03 -4.52 2.63
CA ILE A 422 -68.74 -4.92 3.19
C ILE A 422 -68.80 -6.34 3.77
N CYS A 423 -67.63 -6.94 3.96
CA CYS A 423 -67.44 -8.21 4.65
C CYS A 423 -66.23 -8.14 5.60
N THR A 424 -66.10 -9.14 6.47
CA THR A 424 -64.98 -9.25 7.41
C THR A 424 -64.00 -10.33 6.96
N ALA A 425 -62.72 -9.96 6.83
CA ALA A 425 -61.62 -10.90 6.69
C ALA A 425 -60.69 -10.81 7.91
N ASN A 426 -60.24 -11.94 8.43
CA ASN A 426 -59.17 -11.99 9.42
C ASN A 426 -57.82 -12.05 8.71
N ILE A 427 -56.95 -11.11 9.04
CA ILE A 427 -55.59 -11.04 8.52
C ILE A 427 -54.68 -11.64 9.58
N THR A 428 -54.00 -12.73 9.25
CA THR A 428 -53.09 -13.45 10.15
C THR A 428 -51.68 -13.40 9.60
N TRP A 429 -50.71 -13.08 10.46
CA TRP A 429 -49.31 -12.95 10.07
C TRP A 429 -48.34 -13.56 11.09
N ASN A 430 -47.15 -13.88 10.61
CA ASN A 430 -45.99 -14.26 11.41
C ASN A 430 -44.71 -13.68 10.76
N SER A 431 -43.75 -13.27 11.58
CA SER A 431 -42.47 -12.71 11.15
C SER A 431 -41.35 -13.12 12.10
N ASN A 432 -40.11 -13.12 11.61
CA ASN A 432 -38.92 -13.21 12.47
C ASN A 432 -38.53 -11.84 13.08
N GLN A 433 -39.24 -10.76 12.75
CA GLN A 433 -38.96 -9.41 13.24
C GLN A 433 -39.94 -9.00 14.36
N PRO A 434 -39.45 -8.59 15.54
CA PRO A 434 -40.31 -8.20 16.66
C PRO A 434 -41.13 -6.93 16.39
N ASN A 435 -40.59 -6.05 15.54
CA ASN A 435 -41.21 -4.78 15.14
C ASN A 435 -41.95 -4.87 13.78
N ALA A 436 -42.38 -6.06 13.36
CA ALA A 436 -43.14 -6.22 12.12
C ALA A 436 -44.43 -5.39 12.13
N GLN A 437 -44.81 -4.88 10.96
CA GLN A 437 -45.99 -4.05 10.72
C GLN A 437 -46.77 -4.58 9.52
N ILE A 438 -48.08 -4.40 9.57
CA ILE A 438 -48.98 -4.61 8.44
C ILE A 438 -49.42 -3.25 7.93
N ILE A 439 -49.00 -2.89 6.72
CA ILE A 439 -49.39 -1.64 6.05
C ILE A 439 -50.43 -1.97 4.98
N ILE A 440 -51.60 -1.34 5.06
CA ILE A 440 -52.60 -1.41 3.99
C ILE A 440 -52.34 -0.35 2.93
N THR A 441 -52.54 -0.74 1.67
CA THR A 441 -52.53 0.17 0.50
C THR A 441 -53.68 -0.20 -0.43
N ASP A 442 -53.95 0.64 -1.43
CA ASP A 442 -54.69 0.17 -2.60
C ASP A 442 -53.87 -0.87 -3.40
N ALA A 443 -54.46 -1.45 -4.45
CA ALA A 443 -53.79 -2.45 -5.29
C ALA A 443 -52.55 -1.91 -6.04
N GLN A 444 -52.46 -0.59 -6.19
CA GLN A 444 -51.36 0.13 -6.84
C GLN A 444 -50.26 0.53 -5.85
N GLY A 445 -50.46 0.33 -4.54
CA GLY A 445 -49.49 0.65 -3.50
C GLY A 445 -49.61 2.07 -2.93
N ASN A 446 -50.68 2.81 -3.24
CA ASN A 446 -50.88 4.17 -2.73
C ASN A 446 -51.60 4.16 -1.36
N ASN A 447 -51.58 5.33 -0.71
CA ASN A 447 -52.27 5.62 0.55
C ASN A 447 -51.91 4.64 1.69
N PRO A 448 -50.62 4.50 2.04
CA PRO A 448 -50.19 3.57 3.08
C PRO A 448 -50.75 3.96 4.45
N GLN A 449 -51.40 3.01 5.13
CA GLN A 449 -51.85 3.17 6.51
C GLN A 449 -51.45 1.97 7.36
N LEU A 450 -51.05 2.22 8.62
CA LEU A 450 -50.75 1.16 9.57
C LEU A 450 -52.04 0.45 9.98
N PHE A 451 -52.14 -0.85 9.70
CA PHE A 451 -53.26 -1.70 10.07
C PHE A 451 -53.02 -2.42 11.40
N ALA A 452 -51.84 -3.03 11.55
CA ALA A 452 -51.46 -3.79 12.75
C ALA A 452 -49.95 -3.82 12.93
N GLY A 453 -49.47 -4.28 14.09
CA GLY A 453 -48.05 -4.48 14.37
C GLY A 453 -47.80 -5.60 15.38
N GLY A 454 -46.56 -6.06 15.43
CA GLY A 454 -46.10 -7.16 16.28
C GLY A 454 -45.58 -8.33 15.47
N GLN A 455 -44.70 -9.13 16.08
CA GLN A 455 -44.01 -10.25 15.45
C GLN A 455 -44.97 -11.27 14.79
N SER A 456 -46.09 -11.55 15.44
CA SER A 456 -47.16 -12.39 14.93
C SER A 456 -48.49 -11.88 15.49
N GLY A 457 -49.58 -12.19 14.79
CA GLY A 457 -50.90 -11.77 15.23
C GLY A 457 -52.00 -12.13 14.25
N SER A 458 -53.23 -11.83 14.67
CA SER A 458 -54.42 -11.89 13.83
C SER A 458 -55.32 -10.70 14.16
N GLN A 459 -55.80 -9.99 13.13
CA GLN A 459 -56.67 -8.84 13.28
C GLN A 459 -57.77 -8.85 12.23
N SER A 460 -59.01 -8.60 12.67
CA SER A 460 -60.16 -8.49 11.79
C SER A 460 -60.14 -7.17 11.01
N ALA A 461 -60.40 -7.24 9.71
CA ALA A 461 -60.71 -6.12 8.84
C ALA A 461 -62.21 -6.17 8.49
N PRO A 462 -63.11 -5.60 9.31
CA PRO A 462 -64.57 -5.69 9.13
C PRO A 462 -65.15 -4.73 8.08
N TRP A 463 -64.31 -4.26 7.16
CA TRP A 463 -64.61 -3.16 6.24
C TRP A 463 -64.19 -3.46 4.80
N ILE A 464 -63.93 -4.73 4.45
CA ILE A 464 -63.54 -5.12 3.10
C ILE A 464 -64.73 -4.93 2.15
N GLY A 465 -64.61 -3.99 1.22
CA GLY A 465 -65.57 -3.77 0.13
C GLY A 465 -65.16 -4.43 -1.18
N PHE A 466 -65.79 -4.03 -2.30
CA PHE A 466 -65.49 -4.57 -3.64
C PHE A 466 -64.12 -4.18 -4.20
N GLY A 467 -63.50 -3.13 -3.67
CA GLY A 467 -62.14 -2.73 -4.03
C GLY A 467 -61.10 -3.70 -3.46
N THR A 468 -59.99 -3.89 -4.18
CA THR A 468 -58.84 -4.67 -3.68
C THR A 468 -58.03 -3.82 -2.70
N ILE A 469 -57.83 -4.35 -1.50
CA ILE A 469 -56.93 -3.81 -0.48
C ILE A 469 -55.73 -4.75 -0.38
N ARG A 470 -54.52 -4.19 -0.43
CA ARG A 470 -53.28 -4.95 -0.24
C ARG A 470 -52.80 -4.80 1.19
N PHE A 471 -52.61 -5.91 1.89
CA PHE A 471 -51.99 -5.97 3.20
C PHE A 471 -50.53 -6.36 3.04
N ASN A 472 -49.62 -5.44 3.38
CA ASN A 472 -48.17 -5.63 3.25
C ASN A 472 -47.57 -5.94 4.62
N LEU A 473 -47.03 -7.14 4.81
CA LEU A 473 -46.21 -7.48 5.97
C LEU A 473 -44.78 -6.98 5.74
N GLY A 474 -44.23 -6.23 6.68
CA GLY A 474 -42.87 -5.71 6.57
C GLY A 474 -42.32 -5.16 7.88
N ILE A 475 -41.19 -4.48 7.78
CA ILE A 475 -40.67 -3.52 8.76
C ILE A 475 -40.60 -2.15 8.09
N PRO A 476 -40.40 -1.04 8.82
CA PRO A 476 -40.28 0.28 8.19
C PRO A 476 -39.23 0.28 7.06
N GLY A 477 -39.68 0.63 5.84
CA GLY A 477 -38.83 0.69 4.65
C GLY A 477 -38.53 -0.65 3.96
N TYR A 478 -39.07 -1.79 4.44
CA TYR A 478 -38.84 -3.10 3.82
C TYR A 478 -40.10 -3.98 3.88
N THR A 479 -40.66 -4.29 2.71
CA THR A 479 -41.78 -5.24 2.56
C THR A 479 -41.24 -6.67 2.49
N ILE A 480 -41.75 -7.54 3.36
CA ILE A 480 -41.44 -8.98 3.36
C ILE A 480 -42.30 -9.72 2.33
N THR A 481 -43.62 -9.53 2.41
CA THR A 481 -44.62 -10.17 1.55
C THR A 481 -45.96 -9.45 1.66
N SER A 482 -46.95 -9.79 0.82
CA SER A 482 -48.26 -9.15 0.80
C SER A 482 -49.39 -10.12 0.48
N VAL A 483 -50.61 -9.82 0.93
CA VAL A 483 -51.84 -10.49 0.50
C VAL A 483 -52.87 -9.47 0.05
N ASP A 484 -53.48 -9.72 -1.10
CA ASP A 484 -54.59 -8.91 -1.62
C ASP A 484 -55.92 -9.51 -1.17
N VAL A 485 -56.82 -8.66 -0.70
CA VAL A 485 -58.15 -9.04 -0.23
C VAL A 485 -59.19 -8.16 -0.92
N ARG A 486 -60.24 -8.79 -1.45
CA ARG A 486 -61.39 -8.10 -2.04
C ARG A 486 -62.69 -8.78 -1.64
N GLY A 487 -63.74 -7.98 -1.56
CA GLY A 487 -65.12 -8.45 -1.38
C GLY A 487 -65.71 -9.01 -2.67
N VAL A 488 -66.47 -10.10 -2.57
CA VAL A 488 -67.27 -10.68 -3.66
C VAL A 488 -68.71 -10.87 -3.19
N SER A 489 -69.71 -10.62 -4.04
CA SER A 489 -71.12 -10.72 -3.65
C SER A 489 -71.53 -12.18 -3.39
N ALA A 490 -72.23 -12.43 -2.28
CA ALA A 490 -72.94 -13.69 -2.03
C ALA A 490 -73.98 -13.93 -3.13
N GLY A 491 -73.62 -14.69 -4.16
CA GLY A 491 -74.46 -14.95 -5.34
C GLY A 491 -73.75 -14.82 -6.69
N ALA A 492 -72.52 -14.30 -6.74
CA ALA A 492 -71.71 -14.33 -7.95
C ALA A 492 -71.22 -15.76 -8.22
N LYS A 493 -71.77 -16.44 -9.22
CA LYS A 493 -71.11 -17.60 -9.85
C LYS A 493 -69.77 -17.12 -10.38
N GLU A 494 -68.69 -17.80 -10.00
CA GLU A 494 -67.37 -17.60 -10.59
C GLU A 494 -67.49 -17.73 -12.13
N PRO A 495 -67.03 -16.75 -12.94
CA PRO A 495 -66.98 -16.95 -14.37
C PRO A 495 -66.02 -18.11 -14.64
N ALA A 496 -66.51 -19.14 -15.32
CA ALA A 496 -65.71 -20.29 -15.72
C ALA A 496 -64.41 -19.81 -16.37
N ARG A 497 -63.29 -20.27 -15.83
CA ARG A 497 -61.95 -20.05 -16.37
C ARG A 497 -61.95 -20.45 -17.85
N ALA A 498 -61.84 -19.48 -18.74
CA ALA A 498 -61.54 -19.77 -20.14
C ALA A 498 -60.17 -20.46 -20.19
N ALA A 499 -60.14 -21.70 -20.67
CA ALA A 499 -58.91 -22.32 -21.12
C ALA A 499 -58.38 -21.47 -22.28
N ALA A 500 -57.16 -20.94 -22.13
CA ALA A 500 -56.47 -20.27 -23.23
C ALA A 500 -55.95 -21.32 -24.23
N PRO A 501 -55.92 -21.01 -25.55
CA PRO A 501 -55.17 -21.80 -26.52
C PRO A 501 -53.65 -21.69 -26.32
#